data_AF-A0A016SWS2-F1
#
_entry.id   AF-A0A016SWS2-F1
#
_cell.length_a   1.000
_cell.length_b   1.000
_cell.length_c   1.000
_cell.angle_alpha   90.00
_cell.angle_beta   90.00
_cell.angle_gamma   90.00
#
_symmetry.space_group_name_H-M   'P 1'
#
loop_
_entity.id
_entity.type
_entity.pdbx_description
1 polymer ?
#
loop_
_entity_poly.entity_id
_entity_poly.type
_entity_poly.pdbx_seq_one_letter_code
_entity_poly.pdbx_strand_id
1 'polypeptide(L)'
;MVIPVIRRLSNVVIVCSDAENELLVELYRNHRGEYHSKLSGSSRSGPTPQDRLASEWANEISSLGEETRTASQIKQKIYDLKKRALREIEEEVS
;
A
#
# COMPACT_ATOMS: atom_id res chain seq x y z
N MET A 1 38.05 -14.23 4.55
CA MET A 1 36.70 -14.12 5.13
C MET A 1 35.89 -13.20 4.24
N VAL A 2 34.91 -13.75 3.51
CA VAL A 2 34.11 -12.97 2.55
C VAL A 2 32.81 -12.61 3.23
N ILE A 3 32.56 -11.32 3.43
CA ILE A 3 31.29 -10.80 3.95
C ILE A 3 30.23 -11.08 2.88
N PRO A 4 29.16 -11.85 3.16
CA PRO A 4 28.11 -12.01 2.18
C PRO A 4 27.42 -10.66 1.97
N VAL A 5 27.49 -10.16 0.74
CA VAL A 5 26.70 -9.05 0.25
C VAL A 5 25.23 -9.41 0.49
N ILE A 6 24.61 -8.72 1.45
CA ILE A 6 23.17 -8.78 1.66
C ILE A 6 22.54 -8.20 0.39
N ARG A 7 22.13 -9.07 -0.54
CA ARG A 7 21.30 -8.69 -1.68
C ARG A 7 20.07 -7.99 -1.11
N ARG A 8 19.98 -6.68 -1.33
CA ARG A 8 18.78 -5.89 -1.03
C ARG A 8 17.60 -6.59 -1.66
N LEU A 9 16.70 -7.00 -0.76
CA LEU A 9 15.28 -7.29 -0.91
C LEU A 9 14.78 -7.29 -2.36
N SER A 10 14.42 -8.49 -2.81
CA SER A 10 13.56 -8.74 -3.96
C SER A 10 12.52 -7.64 -4.09
N ASN A 11 12.46 -6.97 -5.24
CA ASN A 11 11.28 -6.21 -5.66
C ASN A 11 10.12 -7.20 -5.75
N VAL A 12 9.46 -7.49 -4.64
CA VAL A 12 8.27 -8.34 -4.61
C VAL A 12 7.16 -7.49 -5.20
N VAL A 13 6.90 -7.69 -6.49
CA VAL A 13 5.73 -7.11 -7.16
C VAL A 13 4.49 -7.70 -6.48
N ILE A 14 3.66 -6.85 -5.89
CA ILE A 14 2.40 -7.28 -5.30
C ILE A 14 1.37 -7.46 -6.42
N VAL A 15 1.11 -8.73 -6.76
CA VAL A 15 0.10 -9.11 -7.75
C VAL A 15 -1.25 -9.12 -7.05
N CYS A 16 -2.11 -8.19 -7.45
CA CYS A 16 -3.52 -8.13 -7.09
C CYS A 16 -4.32 -8.15 -8.39
N SER A 17 -5.43 -8.88 -8.38
CA SER A 17 -6.43 -8.90 -9.45
C SER A 17 -7.00 -7.50 -9.70
N ASP A 18 -7.65 -7.30 -10.84
CA ASP A 18 -8.23 -6.01 -11.19
C ASP A 18 -9.33 -5.59 -10.21
N ALA A 19 -10.17 -6.53 -9.75
CA ALA A 19 -11.18 -6.27 -8.73
C ALA A 19 -10.56 -5.83 -7.39
N GLU A 20 -9.47 -6.48 -6.95
CA GLU A 20 -8.72 -6.05 -5.76
C GLU A 20 -8.11 -4.65 -5.96
N ASN A 21 -7.60 -4.34 -7.16
CA ASN A 21 -7.03 -3.03 -7.47
C ASN A 21 -8.10 -1.94 -7.44
N GLU A 22 -9.26 -2.17 -8.04
CA GLU A 22 -10.38 -1.23 -8.06
C GLU A 22 -10.89 -0.94 -6.65
N LEU A 23 -11.13 -1.98 -5.84
CA LEU A 23 -11.56 -1.80 -4.45
C LEU A 23 -10.50 -1.03 -3.64
N LEU A 24 -9.22 -1.36 -3.81
CA LEU A 24 -8.14 -0.67 -3.09
C LEU A 24 -8.06 0.82 -3.49
N VAL A 25 -8.27 1.16 -4.76
CA VAL A 25 -8.31 2.54 -5.23
C VAL A 25 -9.50 3.29 -4.64
N GLU A 26 -10.67 2.66 -4.57
CA GLU A 26 -11.87 3.24 -3.96
C GLU A 26 -11.68 3.51 -2.47
N LEU A 27 -11.23 2.50 -1.71
CA LEU A 27 -10.91 2.64 -0.28
C LEU A 27 -9.89 3.76 -0.04
N TYR A 28 -8.81 3.78 -0.83
CA TYR A 28 -7.80 4.82 -0.71
C TYR A 28 -8.34 6.21 -1.03
N ARG A 29 -9.21 6.37 -2.03
CA ARG A 29 -9.83 7.65 -2.38
C ARG A 29 -10.74 8.15 -1.26
N ASN A 30 -11.60 7.29 -0.73
CA ASN A 30 -12.57 7.63 0.32
C ASN A 30 -11.90 8.01 1.64
N HIS A 31 -10.77 7.39 1.96
CA HIS A 31 -10.06 7.59 3.24
C HIS A 31 -8.71 8.29 3.08
N ARG A 32 -8.43 8.94 1.94
CA ARG A 32 -7.12 9.56 1.64
C ARG A 32 -6.66 10.52 2.74
N GLY A 33 -7.57 11.33 3.25
CA GLY A 33 -7.28 12.33 4.29
C GLY A 33 -6.82 11.66 5.59
N GLU A 34 -7.54 10.63 6.02
CA GLU A 34 -7.21 9.86 7.22
C GLU A 34 -5.93 9.04 7.04
N TYR A 35 -5.74 8.42 5.87
CA TYR A 35 -4.56 7.62 5.55
C TYR A 35 -3.25 8.43 5.62
N HIS A 36 -3.29 9.72 5.28
CA HIS A 36 -2.14 10.63 5.38
C HIS A 36 -2.18 11.53 6.62
N SER A 37 -3.14 11.30 7.53
CA SER A 37 -3.23 12.07 8.76
C SER A 37 -2.11 11.68 9.73
N LYS A 38 -1.70 12.66 10.54
CA LYS A 38 -0.75 12.43 11.64
C LYS A 38 -1.54 11.94 12.86
N LEU A 39 -0.88 11.15 13.72
CA LEU A 39 -1.40 10.84 15.05
C LEU A 39 -1.78 12.13 15.77
N SER A 40 -3.08 12.32 16.05
CA SER A 40 -3.57 13.43 16.84
C SER A 40 -3.54 13.05 18.32
N GLY A 41 -2.60 13.61 19.08
CA GLY A 41 -2.51 13.39 20.53
C GLY A 41 -1.07 13.32 21.05
N SER A 42 -0.92 13.45 22.37
CA SER A 42 0.39 13.43 23.04
C SER A 42 1.01 12.02 23.16
N SER A 43 0.22 10.97 22.89
CA SER A 43 0.71 9.58 22.84
C SER A 43 1.20 9.25 21.43
N ARG A 44 2.53 9.33 21.23
CA ARG A 44 3.22 8.89 20.01
C ARG A 44 3.40 7.36 19.93
N SER A 45 2.91 6.61 20.92
CA SER A 45 3.02 5.16 20.99
C SER A 45 1.70 4.51 20.59
N GLY A 46 1.58 4.12 19.31
CA GLY A 46 0.43 3.38 18.80
C GLY A 46 0.49 3.23 17.27
N PRO A 47 -0.33 2.32 16.69
CA PRO A 47 -0.47 2.20 15.24
C PRO A 47 -0.90 3.54 14.66
N THR A 48 -0.25 3.96 13.56
CA THR A 48 -0.66 5.17 12.85
C THR A 48 -2.04 4.94 12.20
N PRO A 49 -2.80 6.02 11.88
CA PRO A 49 -4.00 5.91 11.06
C PRO A 49 -3.75 5.12 9.75
N GLN A 50 -2.56 5.30 9.16
CA GLN A 50 -2.11 4.53 8.01
C GLN A 50 -1.97 3.02 8.29
N ASP A 51 -1.39 2.63 9.43
CA ASP A 51 -1.25 1.22 9.82
C ASP A 51 -2.61 0.55 10.04
N ARG A 52 -3.53 1.27 10.69
CA ARG A 52 -4.89 0.80 10.95
C ARG A 52 -5.64 0.56 9.63
N LEU A 53 -5.72 1.59 8.79
CA LEU A 53 -6.41 1.49 7.50
C LEU A 53 -5.79 0.43 6.59
N ALA A 54 -4.45 0.34 6.52
CA ALA A 54 -3.81 -0.69 5.71
C ALA A 54 -4.12 -2.11 6.22
N SER A 55 -4.34 -2.29 7.52
CA SER A 55 -4.74 -3.58 8.10
C SER A 55 -6.20 -3.90 7.82
N GLU A 56 -7.08 -2.91 7.93
CA GLU A 56 -8.51 -3.05 7.59
C GLU A 56 -8.69 -3.42 6.11
N TRP A 57 -8.05 -2.67 5.21
CA TRP A 57 -8.12 -2.95 3.78
C TRP A 57 -7.47 -4.27 3.42
N ALA A 58 -6.43 -4.69 4.14
CA ALA A 58 -5.86 -6.02 3.93
C ALA A 58 -6.91 -7.11 4.13
N ASN A 59 -7.75 -7.00 5.16
CA ASN A 59 -8.83 -7.96 5.40
C ASN A 59 -9.91 -7.89 4.32
N GLU A 60 -10.33 -6.68 3.93
CA GLU A 60 -11.35 -6.50 2.89
C GLU A 60 -10.89 -7.03 1.53
N ILE A 61 -9.67 -6.69 1.12
CA ILE A 61 -9.09 -7.17 -0.14
C ILE A 61 -8.89 -8.70 -0.10
N SER A 62 -8.46 -9.25 1.04
CA SER A 62 -8.35 -10.71 1.21
C SER A 62 -9.69 -11.43 1.08
N SER A 63 -10.82 -10.75 1.31
CA SER A 63 -12.15 -11.35 1.16
C SER A 63 -12.60 -11.49 -0.30
N LEU A 64 -11.97 -10.75 -1.22
CA LEU A 64 -12.23 -10.84 -2.66
C LEU A 64 -11.34 -11.85 -3.37
N GLY A 65 -10.13 -12.07 -2.85
CA GLY A 65 -9.12 -12.92 -3.45
C GLY A 65 -9.03 -14.30 -2.80
N GLU A 66 -8.25 -15.19 -3.42
CA GLU A 66 -7.88 -16.46 -2.79
C GLU A 66 -6.68 -16.32 -1.83
N GLU A 67 -5.91 -15.23 -1.98
CA GLU A 67 -4.71 -14.98 -1.18
C GLU A 67 -4.97 -13.95 -0.06
N THR A 68 -4.48 -14.26 1.13
CA THR A 68 -4.45 -13.30 2.24
C THR A 68 -3.44 -12.20 1.95
N ARG A 69 -3.89 -10.94 2.04
CA ARG A 69 -3.08 -9.75 1.97
C ARG A 69 -2.67 -9.30 3.36
N THR A 70 -1.49 -8.71 3.44
CA THR A 70 -0.97 -8.07 4.65
C THR A 70 -0.98 -6.56 4.49
N ALA A 71 -1.02 -5.83 5.60
CA ALA A 71 -0.95 -4.37 5.60
C ALA A 71 0.29 -3.84 4.84
N SER A 72 1.42 -4.53 4.93
CA SER A 72 2.64 -4.15 4.19
C SER A 72 2.44 -4.25 2.67
N GLN A 73 1.80 -5.32 2.19
CA GLN A 73 1.50 -5.51 0.77
C GLN A 73 0.51 -4.45 0.27
N ILE A 74 -0.50 -4.11 1.07
CA ILE A 74 -1.45 -3.02 0.75
C ILE A 74 -0.72 -1.68 0.60
N LYS A 75 0.15 -1.33 1.56
CA LYS A 75 0.95 -0.10 1.49
C LYS A 75 1.84 -0.05 0.26
N GLN A 76 2.53 -1.16 -0.05
CA GLN A 76 3.36 -1.27 -1.23
C GLN A 76 2.53 -1.11 -2.51
N LYS A 77 1.36 -1.75 -2.58
CA LYS A 77 0.47 -1.65 -3.74
C LYS A 77 -0.04 -0.24 -3.97
N ILE A 78 -0.42 0.49 -2.92
CA ILE A 78 -0.80 1.91 -3.02
C ILE A 78 0.35 2.75 -3.57
N TYR A 79 1.57 2.51 -3.10
CA TYR A 79 2.75 3.20 -3.62
C TYR A 79 2.97 2.91 -5.11
N ASP A 80 2.87 1.65 -5.52
CA ASP A 80 3.06 1.23 -6.91
C ASP A 80 1.99 1.83 -7.83
N LEU A 81 0.72 1.82 -7.42
CA LEU A 81 -0.39 2.43 -8.16
C LEU A 81 -0.18 3.94 -8.35
N LYS A 82 0.22 4.66 -7.29
CA LYS A 82 0.54 6.09 -7.38
C LYS A 82 1.71 6.36 -8.31
N LYS A 83 2.78 5.56 -8.20
CA LYS A 83 3.97 5.69 -9.03
C LYS A 83 3.65 5.44 -10.51
N ARG A 84 2.78 4.48 -10.80
CA ARG A 84 2.31 4.19 -12.16
C ARG A 84 1.50 5.36 -12.72
N ALA A 85 0.51 5.85 -11.97
CA ALA A 85 -0.32 6.98 -12.40
C ALA A 85 0.51 8.25 -12.66
N LEU A 86 1.53 8.52 -11.85
CA LEU A 86 2.43 9.66 -12.08
C LEU A 86 3.22 9.53 -13.39
N ARG A 87 3.69 8.33 -13.73
CA ARG A 87 4.41 8.07 -14.99
C ARG A 87 3.51 8.24 -16.20
N GLU A 88 2.29 7.74 -16.14
CA GLU A 88 1.30 7.88 -17.21
C GLU A 88 1.01 9.37 -17.49
N ILE A 89 0.88 10.19 -16.44
CA ILE A 89 0.72 11.65 -16.58
C ILE A 89 1.98 12.32 -17.20
N GLU A 90 3.18 11.89 -16.81
CA GLU A 90 4.43 12.44 -17.37
C GLU A 90 4.60 12.10 -18.86
N GLU A 91 4.20 10.89 -19.27
CA GLU A 91 4.26 10.45 -20.67
C GLU A 91 3.23 11.17 -21.55
N GLU A 92 2.06 11.54 -21.04
CA GLU A 92 1.03 12.29 -21.79
C GLU A 92 1.39 13.77 -22.03
N VAL A 93 2.25 14.34 -21.17
CA VAL A 93 2.65 15.76 -21.22
C VAL A 93 3.93 15.96 -22.03
N SER A 94 4.65 14.89 -22.36
CA SER A 94 5.94 14.92 -23.07
C SER A 94 5.82 14.77 -24.57
#